data_AF-A0A966C9F0-F1
#
_entry.id   AF-A0A966C9F0-F1
#
_cell.length_a   1.000
_cell.length_b   1.000
_cell.length_c   1.000
_cell.angle_alpha   90.00
_cell.angle_beta   90.00
_cell.angle_gamma   90.00
#
_symmetry.space_group_name_H-M   'P 1'
#
loop_
_entity.id
_entity.type
_entity.pdbx_description
1 polymer ?
#
loop_
_entity_poly.entity_id
_entity_poly.type
_entity_poly.pdbx_seq_one_letter_code
_entity_poly.pdbx_strand_id
1 'polypeptide(L)'
;MTKIKIVVANMGESKSFFRGITLIELLIAIVVGSIVLTAAASGMINLLTVNNSIESKTIRNAGLVKALAYIQDDIKRAKYITAEKATSGGNCNSLDIDSGDCLVLTYPDNTPLRVGCDGVTPTIYYGFKDISNNKNEIWLKPGILKRKIICTNGSVGNWIVIADGLLGKKEVNLITTLINNPDFCTQDSIKWTGNLTVYGEGGFRFCLQESHNQNRLARIFLYGHIINDKPISLSTIIFTRSQ
;
A
#
# COMPACT_ATOMS: atom_id res chain seq x y z
N MET A 1 63.13 -4.67 -27.82
CA MET A 1 61.89 -5.22 -27.23
C MET A 1 62.03 -5.26 -25.72
N THR A 2 60.99 -4.79 -25.05
CA THR A 2 61.00 -4.04 -23.80
C THR A 2 61.09 -4.96 -22.58
N LYS A 3 62.09 -4.74 -21.71
CA LYS A 3 62.17 -5.31 -20.35
C LYS A 3 61.96 -4.19 -19.32
N ILE A 4 60.89 -4.25 -18.54
CA ILE A 4 60.64 -3.38 -17.37
C ILE A 4 60.05 -4.29 -16.29
N LYS A 5 60.89 -4.89 -15.44
CA LYS A 5 61.27 -4.48 -14.07
C LYS A 5 60.10 -4.52 -13.07
N ILE A 6 60.05 -5.64 -12.34
CA ILE A 6 59.29 -5.82 -11.10
C ILE A 6 59.88 -4.85 -10.07
N VAL A 7 59.06 -3.92 -9.58
CA VAL A 7 59.39 -3.08 -8.43
C VAL A 7 59.01 -3.87 -7.18
N VAL A 8 60.02 -4.49 -6.57
CA VAL A 8 59.95 -4.97 -5.19
C VAL A 8 59.97 -3.72 -4.31
N ALA A 9 58.85 -3.42 -3.66
CA ALA A 9 58.81 -2.40 -2.62
C ALA A 9 59.55 -2.96 -1.39
N ASN A 10 60.73 -2.39 -1.13
CA ASN A 10 61.48 -2.57 0.11
C ASN A 10 60.57 -2.31 1.31
N MET A 11 60.30 -3.34 2.10
CA MET A 11 59.96 -3.17 3.52
C MET A 11 61.19 -2.62 4.23
N GLY A 12 61.31 -1.29 4.20
CA GLY A 12 62.25 -0.55 5.04
C GLY A 12 61.72 -0.52 6.46
N GLU A 13 62.09 -1.53 7.24
CA GLU A 13 62.04 -1.46 8.69
C GLU A 13 63.02 -0.36 9.16
N SER A 14 62.48 0.71 9.75
CA SER A 14 63.26 1.82 10.28
C SER A 14 62.70 2.30 11.61
N LYS A 15 63.30 1.73 12.67
CA LYS A 15 63.79 2.37 13.90
C LYS A 15 62.79 3.08 14.85
N SER A 16 62.74 2.50 16.05
CA SER A 16 62.48 3.10 17.37
C SER A 16 61.17 3.88 17.55
N PHE A 17 60.11 3.10 17.75
CA PHE A 17 58.94 3.47 18.51
C PHE A 17 59.33 3.50 20.01
N PHE A 18 59.58 4.67 20.61
CA PHE A 18 59.48 4.96 22.06
C PHE A 18 59.91 6.43 22.30
N ARG A 19 59.18 7.36 21.70
CA ARG A 19 59.09 8.73 22.22
C ARG A 19 57.83 8.74 23.08
N GLY A 20 57.98 8.90 24.39
CA GLY A 20 56.84 8.89 25.32
C GLY A 20 55.78 9.86 24.82
N ILE A 21 54.57 9.35 24.55
CA ILE A 21 53.43 10.17 24.13
C ILE A 21 53.23 11.20 25.22
N THR A 22 53.33 12.48 24.87
CA THR A 22 53.10 13.53 25.85
C THR A 22 51.61 13.53 26.21
N LEU A 23 51.28 13.77 27.48
CA LEU A 23 49.89 13.71 27.95
C LEU A 23 48.95 14.64 27.14
N ILE A 24 49.51 15.73 26.59
CA ILE A 24 48.82 16.68 25.72
C ILE A 24 48.49 16.09 24.33
N GLU A 25 49.39 15.31 23.72
CA GLU A 25 49.15 14.65 22.43
C GLU A 25 48.08 13.58 22.54
N LEU A 26 48.05 12.83 23.65
CA LEU A 26 46.98 11.87 23.93
C LEU A 26 45.61 12.57 24.07
N LEU A 27 45.58 13.71 24.77
CA LEU A 27 44.35 14.48 24.96
C LEU A 27 43.81 15.02 23.63
N ILE A 28 44.68 15.56 22.78
CA ILE A 28 44.31 16.07 21.45
C ILE A 28 43.81 14.91 20.57
N ALA A 29 44.47 13.76 20.59
CA ALA A 29 44.04 12.57 19.83
C ALA A 29 42.65 12.08 20.27
N ILE A 30 42.34 12.10 21.57
CA ILE A 30 41.01 11.74 22.09
C ILE A 30 39.96 12.75 21.64
N VAL A 31 40.24 14.06 21.72
CA VAL A 31 39.31 15.11 21.30
C VAL A 31 39.02 15.03 19.80
N VAL A 32 40.05 14.95 18.96
CA VAL A 32 39.88 14.83 17.50
C VAL A 32 39.19 13.51 17.15
N GLY A 33 39.56 12.41 17.83
CA GLY A 33 38.91 11.12 17.67
C GLY A 33 37.41 11.16 17.99
N SER A 34 37.02 11.85 19.08
CA SER A 34 35.61 11.97 19.48
C SER A 34 34.77 12.80 18.50
N ILE A 35 35.34 13.84 17.89
CA ILE A 35 34.67 14.65 16.86
C ILE A 35 34.42 13.80 15.62
N VAL A 36 35.42 13.05 15.14
CA VAL A 36 35.30 12.18 13.97
C VAL A 36 34.29 11.05 14.23
N LEU A 37 34.33 10.44 15.41
CA LEU A 37 33.39 9.37 15.78
C LEU A 37 31.94 9.88 15.80
N THR A 38 31.72 11.10 16.30
CA THR A 38 30.39 11.72 16.37
C THR A 38 29.85 12.05 14.96
N ALA A 39 30.71 12.56 14.09
CA ALA A 39 30.35 12.81 12.68
C ALA A 39 30.02 11.52 11.93
N ALA A 40 30.81 10.46 12.13
CA ALA A 40 30.57 9.15 11.52
C ALA A 40 29.28 8.49 12.05
N ALA A 41 29.01 8.58 13.36
CA ALA A 41 27.79 8.07 13.98
C ALA A 41 26.55 8.79 13.44
N SER A 42 26.60 10.13 13.30
CA SER A 42 25.52 10.92 12.69
C SER A 42 25.24 10.51 11.24
N GLY A 43 26.29 10.30 10.44
CA GLY A 43 26.15 9.79 9.07
C GLY A 43 25.50 8.40 9.01
N MET A 44 25.90 7.49 9.91
CA MET A 44 25.36 6.13 9.97
C MET A 44 23.88 6.10 10.38
N ILE A 45 23.46 6.93 11.36
CA ILE A 45 22.05 7.04 11.77
C ILE A 45 21.18 7.53 10.62
N ASN A 46 21.67 8.52 9.85
CA ASN A 46 20.96 9.01 8.66
C ASN A 46 20.84 7.92 7.58
N LEU A 47 21.88 7.12 7.34
CA LEU A 47 21.82 6.02 6.38
C LEU A 47 20.85 4.92 6.82
N LEU A 48 20.82 4.57 8.10
CA LEU A 48 19.90 3.55 8.64
C LEU A 48 18.44 4.01 8.58
N THR A 49 18.17 5.26 8.90
CA THR A 49 16.81 5.82 8.82
C THR A 49 16.31 5.90 7.37
N VAL A 50 17.18 6.28 6.42
CA VAL A 50 16.85 6.28 4.99
C VAL A 50 16.61 4.86 4.47
N ASN A 51 17.46 3.90 4.83
CA ASN A 51 17.30 2.51 4.36
C ASN A 51 15.99 1.89 4.87
N ASN A 52 15.68 2.06 6.16
CA ASN A 52 14.43 1.55 6.75
C ASN A 52 13.19 2.19 6.11
N SER A 53 13.26 3.48 5.77
CA SER A 53 12.17 4.17 5.06
C SER A 53 11.95 3.58 3.66
N ILE A 54 13.02 3.39 2.88
CA ILE A 54 12.95 2.83 1.53
C ILE A 54 12.42 1.39 1.56
N GLU A 55 12.88 0.57 2.50
CA GLU A 55 12.43 -0.81 2.65
C GLU A 55 10.94 -0.87 3.00
N SER A 56 10.49 -0.08 3.99
CA SER A 56 9.08 0.00 4.37
C SER A 56 8.18 0.42 3.20
N LYS A 57 8.61 1.40 2.39
CA LYS A 57 7.89 1.81 1.18
C LYS A 57 7.84 0.69 0.14
N THR A 58 8.94 -0.01 -0.05
CA THR A 58 9.04 -1.11 -1.02
C THR A 58 8.09 -2.25 -0.65
N ILE A 59 8.10 -2.66 0.62
CA ILE A 59 7.21 -3.72 1.13
C ILE A 59 5.74 -3.28 1.00
N ARG A 60 5.40 -2.05 1.41
CA ARG A 60 4.03 -1.53 1.29
C ARG A 60 3.57 -1.48 -0.16
N ASN A 61 4.41 -0.96 -1.06
CA ASN A 61 4.08 -0.90 -2.48
C ASN A 61 3.82 -2.30 -3.06
N ALA A 62 4.67 -3.28 -2.75
CA ALA A 62 4.49 -4.65 -3.19
C ALA A 62 3.17 -5.26 -2.67
N GLY A 63 2.81 -5.00 -1.41
CA GLY A 63 1.54 -5.42 -0.83
C GLY A 63 0.33 -4.83 -1.55
N LEU A 64 0.38 -3.53 -1.86
CA LEU A 64 -0.69 -2.84 -2.58
C LEU A 64 -0.82 -3.30 -4.03
N VAL A 65 0.30 -3.53 -4.73
CA VAL A 65 0.30 -4.09 -6.10
C VAL A 65 -0.35 -5.47 -6.10
N LYS A 66 -0.03 -6.31 -5.11
CA LYS A 66 -0.64 -7.64 -4.97
C LYS A 66 -2.14 -7.55 -4.69
N ALA A 67 -2.56 -6.66 -3.79
CA ALA A 67 -3.97 -6.45 -3.50
C ALA A 67 -4.74 -5.92 -4.73
N LEU A 68 -4.15 -5.00 -5.47
CA LEU A 68 -4.74 -4.47 -6.70
C LEU A 68 -4.88 -5.56 -7.76
N ALA A 69 -3.85 -6.39 -7.96
CA ALA A 69 -3.89 -7.53 -8.86
C ALA A 69 -4.99 -8.53 -8.48
N TYR A 70 -5.18 -8.77 -7.18
CA TYR A 70 -6.25 -9.64 -6.70
C TYR A 70 -7.65 -9.08 -6.99
N ILE A 71 -7.86 -7.78 -6.77
CA ILE A 71 -9.12 -7.09 -7.14
C ILE A 71 -9.32 -7.12 -8.67
N GLN A 72 -8.25 -6.90 -9.44
CA GLN A 72 -8.29 -6.98 -10.90
C GLN A 72 -8.76 -8.33 -11.40
N ASP A 73 -8.20 -9.40 -10.87
CA ASP A 73 -8.55 -10.75 -11.30
C ASP A 73 -9.97 -11.14 -10.88
N ASP A 74 -10.45 -10.68 -9.72
CA ASP A 74 -11.84 -10.85 -9.31
C ASP A 74 -12.78 -10.02 -10.21
N ILE A 75 -12.46 -8.76 -10.53
CA ILE A 75 -13.26 -7.93 -11.45
C ILE A 75 -13.34 -8.54 -12.84
N LYS A 76 -12.22 -9.03 -13.40
CA LYS A 76 -12.19 -9.66 -14.73
C LYS A 76 -13.10 -10.88 -14.82
N ARG A 77 -13.36 -11.57 -13.70
CA ARG A 77 -14.23 -12.75 -13.65
C ARG A 77 -15.68 -12.41 -13.35
N ALA A 78 -15.96 -11.22 -12.84
CA ALA A 78 -17.30 -10.76 -12.56
C ALA A 78 -18.13 -10.60 -13.86
N LYS A 79 -19.45 -10.70 -13.73
CA LYS A 79 -20.45 -10.39 -14.76
C LYS A 79 -20.71 -8.90 -14.85
N TYR A 80 -20.80 -8.23 -13.69
CA TYR A 80 -20.95 -6.79 -13.55
C TYR A 80 -20.54 -6.31 -12.16
N ILE A 81 -20.40 -5.00 -12.02
CA ILE A 81 -19.92 -4.28 -10.84
C ILE A 81 -21.00 -3.28 -10.39
N THR A 82 -21.19 -3.18 -9.08
CA THR A 82 -22.04 -2.15 -8.47
C THR A 82 -21.37 -1.51 -7.25
N ALA A 83 -21.85 -0.32 -6.91
CA ALA A 83 -21.60 0.28 -5.60
C ALA A 83 -22.83 0.03 -4.73
N GLU A 84 -22.63 -0.53 -3.54
CA GLU A 84 -23.71 -0.74 -2.56
C GLU A 84 -23.41 0.09 -1.32
N LYS A 85 -24.39 0.90 -0.88
CA LYS A 85 -24.23 1.71 0.33
C LYS A 85 -24.07 0.83 1.56
N ALA A 86 -23.17 1.21 2.45
CA ALA A 86 -23.02 0.56 3.74
C ALA A 86 -24.27 0.78 4.59
N THR A 87 -24.87 -0.32 5.06
CA THR A 87 -26.09 -0.31 5.88
C THR A 87 -25.91 -1.19 7.11
N SER A 88 -26.60 -0.85 8.20
CA SER A 88 -26.58 -1.68 9.41
C SER A 88 -27.29 -3.01 9.16
N GLY A 89 -26.59 -4.13 9.36
CA GLY A 89 -27.15 -5.47 9.16
C GLY A 89 -27.19 -5.95 7.70
N GLY A 90 -26.74 -5.14 6.74
CA GLY A 90 -26.63 -5.52 5.33
C GLY A 90 -25.40 -6.38 5.02
N ASN A 91 -25.28 -6.80 3.76
CA ASN A 91 -24.10 -7.53 3.28
C ASN A 91 -22.84 -6.64 3.32
N CYS A 92 -23.00 -5.39 2.89
CA CYS A 92 -22.10 -4.27 3.13
C CYS A 92 -22.37 -3.66 4.52
N ASN A 93 -21.98 -4.37 5.58
CA ASN A 93 -22.31 -3.99 6.95
C ASN A 93 -21.46 -2.81 7.45
N SER A 94 -22.09 -1.69 7.80
CA SER A 94 -21.41 -0.50 8.35
C SER A 94 -20.76 -0.72 9.74
N LEU A 95 -20.98 -1.86 10.39
CA LEU A 95 -20.25 -2.24 11.61
C LEU A 95 -18.89 -2.90 11.30
N ASP A 96 -18.76 -3.49 10.12
CA ASP A 96 -17.56 -4.24 9.72
C ASP A 96 -16.59 -3.42 8.88
N ILE A 97 -17.11 -2.36 8.25
CA ILE A 97 -16.42 -1.45 7.35
C ILE A 97 -16.83 0.00 7.67
N ASP A 98 -15.93 0.95 7.40
CA ASP A 98 -16.12 2.37 7.65
C ASP A 98 -16.36 3.19 6.37
N SER A 99 -16.18 2.57 5.19
CA SER A 99 -16.52 3.20 3.91
C SER A 99 -18.02 3.35 3.74
N GLY A 100 -18.46 4.49 3.21
CA GLY A 100 -19.87 4.74 2.88
C GLY A 100 -20.45 3.79 1.83
N ASP A 101 -19.61 3.22 0.97
CA ASP A 101 -19.99 2.28 -0.09
C ASP A 101 -19.02 1.09 -0.17
N CYS A 102 -19.55 -0.09 -0.50
CA CYS A 102 -18.79 -1.26 -0.90
C CYS A 102 -18.72 -1.38 -2.42
N LEU A 103 -17.59 -1.88 -2.92
CA LEU A 103 -17.49 -2.40 -4.27
C LEU A 103 -18.07 -3.82 -4.28
N VAL A 104 -19.09 -4.05 -5.09
CA VAL A 104 -19.76 -5.35 -5.20
C VAL A 104 -19.55 -5.92 -6.59
N LEU A 105 -19.02 -7.13 -6.64
CA LEU A 105 -18.79 -7.89 -7.86
C LEU A 105 -19.80 -9.02 -7.93
N THR A 106 -20.65 -9.02 -8.96
CA THR A 106 -21.59 -10.12 -9.17
C THR A 106 -21.09 -11.04 -10.25
N TYR A 107 -21.12 -12.34 -10.00
CA TYR A 107 -20.61 -13.38 -10.90
C TYR A 107 -21.75 -14.10 -11.62
N PRO A 108 -21.46 -14.78 -12.74
CA PRO A 108 -22.42 -15.68 -13.37
C PRO A 108 -22.87 -16.80 -12.43
N ASP A 109 -24.08 -17.32 -12.67
CA ASP A 109 -24.63 -18.42 -11.90
C ASP A 109 -23.71 -19.64 -11.91
N ASN A 110 -23.68 -20.36 -10.79
CA ASN A 110 -22.83 -21.54 -10.60
C ASN A 110 -21.32 -21.29 -10.73
N THR A 111 -20.86 -20.03 -10.63
CA THR A 111 -19.42 -19.76 -10.55
C THR A 111 -18.89 -20.20 -9.18
N PRO A 112 -17.94 -21.16 -9.11
CA PRO A 112 -17.43 -21.65 -7.83
C PRO A 112 -16.42 -20.66 -7.25
N LEU A 113 -16.88 -19.70 -6.43
CA LEU A 113 -16.01 -18.75 -5.73
C LEU A 113 -15.29 -19.37 -4.52
N ARG A 114 -15.88 -20.41 -3.94
CA ARG A 114 -15.35 -21.20 -2.82
C ARG A 114 -16.01 -22.59 -2.84
N VAL A 115 -15.37 -23.57 -2.21
CA VAL A 115 -16.00 -24.87 -1.91
C VAL A 115 -17.33 -24.65 -1.18
N GLY A 116 -18.42 -25.20 -1.72
CA GLY A 116 -19.78 -25.02 -1.20
C GLY A 116 -20.44 -23.67 -1.56
N CYS A 117 -19.86 -22.94 -2.52
CA CYS A 117 -20.46 -21.73 -3.09
C CYS A 117 -21.03 -22.03 -4.48
N ASP A 118 -22.15 -22.74 -4.49
CA ASP A 118 -22.96 -23.07 -5.65
C ASP A 118 -24.33 -22.37 -5.52
N GLY A 119 -24.72 -21.60 -6.54
CA GLY A 119 -25.96 -20.83 -6.49
C GLY A 119 -26.12 -19.80 -7.60
N VAL A 120 -27.28 -19.13 -7.57
CA VAL A 120 -27.68 -18.07 -8.50
C VAL A 120 -27.01 -16.75 -8.09
N THR A 121 -26.16 -16.18 -8.94
CA THR A 121 -25.45 -14.90 -8.72
C THR A 121 -24.60 -14.82 -7.43
N PRO A 122 -23.49 -15.58 -7.32
CA PRO A 122 -22.56 -15.38 -6.22
C PRO A 122 -21.91 -13.99 -6.28
N THR A 123 -21.66 -13.38 -5.12
CA THR A 123 -21.17 -12.00 -5.04
C THR A 123 -19.96 -11.86 -4.13
N ILE A 124 -19.12 -10.86 -4.44
CA ILE A 124 -17.97 -10.47 -3.62
C ILE A 124 -18.10 -9.01 -3.26
N TYR A 125 -17.95 -8.73 -1.97
CA TYR A 125 -17.94 -7.40 -1.40
C TYR A 125 -16.52 -7.00 -1.04
N TYR A 126 -16.14 -5.78 -1.38
CA TYR A 126 -14.93 -5.13 -0.86
C TYR A 126 -15.32 -3.87 -0.11
N GLY A 127 -14.70 -3.65 1.03
CA GLY A 127 -14.95 -2.47 1.85
C GLY A 127 -13.73 -2.09 2.67
N PHE A 128 -13.62 -0.80 2.97
CA PHE A 128 -12.52 -0.24 3.74
C PHE A 128 -12.91 -0.15 5.22
N LYS A 129 -11.98 -0.46 6.11
CA LYS A 129 -12.13 -0.22 7.55
C LYS A 129 -10.97 0.63 8.06
N ASP A 130 -11.30 1.69 8.78
CA ASP A 130 -10.35 2.54 9.50
C ASP A 130 -10.09 1.94 10.88
N ILE A 131 -8.85 1.51 11.09
CA ILE A 131 -8.37 0.92 12.34
C ILE A 131 -7.40 1.84 13.09
N SER A 132 -7.27 3.11 12.67
CA SER A 132 -6.36 4.09 13.29
C SER A 132 -6.55 4.19 14.80
N ASN A 133 -7.82 4.22 15.24
CA ASN A 133 -8.18 4.34 16.65
C ASN A 133 -8.27 2.98 17.39
N ASN A 134 -8.21 1.85 16.68
CA ASN A 134 -8.28 0.54 17.31
C ASN A 134 -6.89 0.12 17.83
N LYS A 135 -6.72 0.03 19.15
CA LYS A 135 -5.44 -0.37 19.76
C LYS A 135 -5.19 -1.88 19.72
N ASN A 136 -6.24 -2.68 19.53
CA ASN A 136 -6.18 -4.14 19.62
C ASN A 136 -6.08 -4.83 18.24
N GLU A 137 -5.80 -4.07 17.18
CA GLU A 137 -5.72 -4.61 15.83
C GLU A 137 -4.31 -5.11 15.52
N ILE A 138 -4.21 -6.33 14.96
CA ILE A 138 -2.93 -6.94 14.57
C ILE A 138 -2.41 -6.42 13.22
N TRP A 139 -3.28 -5.81 12.42
CA TRP A 139 -2.96 -5.33 11.08
C TRP A 139 -2.26 -3.99 11.09
N LEU A 140 -1.55 -3.69 10.00
CA LEU A 140 -0.89 -2.41 9.85
C LEU A 140 -1.92 -1.28 9.75
N LYS A 141 -1.80 -0.32 10.66
CA LYS A 141 -2.59 0.93 10.69
C LYS A 141 -2.16 1.86 9.54
N PRO A 142 -3.01 2.82 9.14
CA PRO A 142 -4.31 3.21 9.72
C PRO A 142 -5.55 2.51 9.15
N GLY A 143 -5.48 1.91 7.97
CA GLY A 143 -6.65 1.32 7.32
C GLY A 143 -6.37 -0.06 6.74
N ILE A 144 -7.45 -0.84 6.62
CA ILE A 144 -7.43 -2.18 6.03
C ILE A 144 -8.51 -2.30 4.96
N LEU A 145 -8.20 -3.07 3.91
CA LEU A 145 -9.15 -3.47 2.89
C LEU A 145 -9.64 -4.87 3.20
N LYS A 146 -10.96 -4.99 3.31
CA LYS A 146 -11.64 -6.25 3.57
C LYS A 146 -12.36 -6.75 2.33
N ARG A 147 -12.48 -8.07 2.26
CA ARG A 147 -13.24 -8.80 1.23
C ARG A 147 -14.18 -9.79 1.90
N LYS A 148 -15.37 -9.98 1.32
CA LYS A 148 -16.36 -10.94 1.80
C LYS A 148 -17.03 -11.61 0.61
N ILE A 149 -17.19 -12.92 0.66
CA ILE A 149 -17.91 -13.70 -0.36
C ILE A 149 -19.29 -14.01 0.17
N ILE A 150 -20.31 -13.87 -0.68
CA ILE A 150 -21.68 -14.24 -0.37
C ILE A 150 -22.16 -15.20 -1.44
N CYS A 151 -22.64 -16.35 -0.98
CA CYS A 151 -23.21 -17.40 -1.81
C CYS A 151 -24.73 -17.37 -1.64
N THR A 152 -25.45 -17.71 -2.70
CA THR A 152 -26.91 -17.53 -2.82
C THR A 152 -27.72 -18.33 -1.81
N ASN A 153 -27.16 -19.42 -1.28
CA ASN A 153 -27.83 -20.28 -0.30
C ASN A 153 -27.84 -19.67 1.12
N GLY A 154 -27.71 -18.35 1.26
CA GLY A 154 -27.58 -17.65 2.54
C GLY A 154 -26.25 -17.92 3.25
N SER A 155 -25.32 -18.64 2.62
CA SER A 155 -23.98 -18.88 3.15
C SER A 155 -23.14 -17.62 2.99
N VAL A 156 -23.12 -16.85 4.07
CA VAL A 156 -22.36 -15.60 4.16
C VAL A 156 -20.95 -15.93 4.67
N GLY A 157 -19.94 -15.64 3.84
CA GLY A 157 -18.55 -15.72 4.27
C GLY A 157 -18.20 -14.64 5.30
N ASN A 158 -17.19 -14.91 6.12
CA ASN A 158 -16.61 -13.91 7.00
C ASN A 158 -15.82 -12.87 6.18
N TRP A 159 -15.73 -11.65 6.71
CA TRP A 159 -14.79 -10.66 6.19
C TRP A 159 -13.36 -11.14 6.39
N ILE A 160 -12.56 -11.12 5.33
CA ILE A 160 -11.13 -11.39 5.35
C ILE A 160 -10.38 -10.11 4.99
N VAL A 161 -9.21 -9.91 5.57
CA VAL A 161 -8.32 -8.78 5.22
C VAL A 161 -7.46 -9.17 4.04
N ILE A 162 -7.41 -8.31 3.02
CA ILE A 162 -6.61 -8.54 1.80
C ILE A 162 -5.47 -7.53 1.64
N ALA A 163 -5.56 -6.39 2.29
CA ALA A 163 -4.50 -5.39 2.37
C ALA A 163 -4.61 -4.62 3.68
N ASP A 164 -3.48 -4.15 4.18
CA ASP A 164 -3.35 -3.30 5.37
C ASP A 164 -2.42 -2.11 5.11
N GLY A 165 -2.27 -1.23 6.09
CA GLY A 165 -1.44 -0.03 5.97
C GLY A 165 -1.99 1.00 4.98
N LEU A 166 -3.30 0.97 4.72
CA LEU A 166 -3.98 1.94 3.87
C LEU A 166 -4.21 3.26 4.61
N LEU A 167 -4.36 4.36 3.89
CA LEU A 167 -4.70 5.65 4.49
C LEU A 167 -6.01 5.59 5.27
N GLY A 168 -6.03 6.27 6.43
CA GLY A 168 -7.21 6.37 7.27
C GLY A 168 -8.30 7.24 6.64
N LYS A 169 -9.54 7.10 7.12
CA LYS A 169 -10.67 7.94 6.69
C LYS A 169 -10.45 9.42 6.99
N LYS A 170 -9.69 9.75 8.03
CA LYS A 170 -9.42 11.13 8.46
C LYS A 170 -8.08 11.68 7.99
N GLU A 171 -7.21 10.87 7.38
CA GLU A 171 -5.91 11.31 6.84
C GLU A 171 -6.04 12.07 5.51
N VAL A 172 -7.24 12.58 5.22
CA VAL A 172 -7.69 13.14 3.95
C VAL A 172 -6.92 14.40 3.55
N ASN A 173 -6.18 15.07 4.44
CA ASN A 173 -5.53 16.35 4.12
C ASN A 173 -4.51 16.29 2.96
N LEU A 174 -4.04 15.11 2.56
CA LEU A 174 -3.18 14.94 1.38
C LEU A 174 -3.94 14.56 0.08
N ILE A 175 -5.22 14.16 0.19
CA ILE A 175 -6.07 13.75 -0.95
C ILE A 175 -7.28 14.70 -1.10
N THR A 176 -7.58 15.58 -0.14
CA THR A 176 -8.71 16.54 -0.23
C THR A 176 -8.61 17.49 -1.42
N THR A 177 -7.40 17.85 -1.85
CA THR A 177 -7.17 18.60 -3.10
C THR A 177 -7.57 17.81 -4.36
N LEU A 178 -7.57 16.48 -4.28
CA LEU A 178 -7.92 15.57 -5.36
C LEU A 178 -9.41 15.17 -5.34
N ILE A 179 -10.05 15.09 -4.18
CA ILE A 179 -11.44 14.58 -4.03
C ILE A 179 -12.49 15.64 -4.38
N ASN A 180 -12.20 16.91 -4.10
CA ASN A 180 -13.02 18.02 -4.55
C ASN A 180 -12.72 18.40 -6.02
N ASN A 181 -11.78 17.69 -6.65
CA ASN A 181 -11.55 17.84 -8.06
C ASN A 181 -12.64 17.05 -8.80
N PRO A 182 -13.48 17.70 -9.64
CA PRO A 182 -14.40 16.98 -10.52
C PRO A 182 -13.68 15.91 -11.36
N ASP A 183 -12.37 16.03 -11.52
CA ASP A 183 -11.52 15.12 -12.26
C ASP A 183 -10.92 13.95 -11.45
N PHE A 184 -11.46 13.59 -10.28
CA PHE A 184 -10.89 12.48 -9.50
C PHE A 184 -10.81 11.17 -10.31
N CYS A 185 -11.89 10.82 -11.00
CA CYS A 185 -11.93 9.62 -11.83
C CYS A 185 -11.09 9.74 -13.13
N THR A 186 -10.66 10.95 -13.51
CA THR A 186 -9.83 11.27 -14.70
C THR A 186 -8.38 11.61 -14.33
N GLN A 187 -7.97 11.39 -13.07
CA GLN A 187 -6.58 11.57 -12.61
C GLN A 187 -5.57 10.77 -13.45
N ASP A 188 -4.28 11.13 -13.33
CA ASP A 188 -3.16 10.51 -14.04
C ASP A 188 -3.22 10.64 -15.58
N SER A 189 -3.90 11.68 -16.07
CA SER A 189 -4.10 11.95 -17.52
C SER A 189 -4.76 10.79 -18.28
N ILE A 190 -5.51 9.94 -17.59
CA ILE A 190 -6.19 8.81 -18.20
C ILE A 190 -7.55 9.27 -18.74
N LYS A 191 -7.86 8.90 -19.99
CA LYS A 191 -9.18 9.12 -20.60
C LYS A 191 -10.22 8.21 -19.95
N TRP A 192 -10.78 8.66 -18.83
CA TRP A 192 -11.94 8.05 -18.21
C TRP A 192 -13.20 8.59 -18.86
N THR A 193 -14.01 7.70 -19.43
CA THR A 193 -15.28 8.04 -20.10
C THR A 193 -16.50 7.76 -19.22
N GLY A 194 -16.27 7.42 -17.95
CA GLY A 194 -17.31 7.05 -17.00
C GLY A 194 -17.84 8.20 -16.16
N ASN A 195 -18.77 7.89 -15.26
CA ASN A 195 -19.26 8.79 -14.24
C ASN A 195 -18.11 9.26 -13.33
N LEU A 196 -18.17 10.51 -12.89
CA LEU A 196 -17.20 11.15 -12.00
C LEU A 196 -17.51 10.91 -10.51
N THR A 197 -18.56 10.14 -10.21
CA THR A 197 -18.91 9.75 -8.84
C THR A 197 -17.82 8.85 -8.27
N VAL A 198 -17.24 9.29 -7.16
CA VAL A 198 -16.25 8.54 -6.39
C VAL A 198 -16.95 7.82 -5.25
N TYR A 199 -16.76 6.51 -5.20
CA TYR A 199 -17.25 5.65 -4.14
C TYR A 199 -16.09 5.22 -3.22
N GLY A 200 -16.44 4.83 -1.99
CA GLY A 200 -15.46 4.42 -0.98
C GLY A 200 -14.80 5.61 -0.26
N GLU A 201 -13.98 5.31 0.73
CA GLU A 201 -13.36 6.30 1.60
C GLU A 201 -11.96 5.86 2.06
N GLY A 202 -11.18 6.80 2.60
CA GLY A 202 -9.82 6.53 3.05
C GLY A 202 -8.92 6.04 1.92
N GLY A 203 -8.18 4.97 2.17
CA GLY A 203 -7.21 4.38 1.26
C GLY A 203 -7.76 3.42 0.21
N PHE A 204 -9.09 3.22 0.11
CA PHE A 204 -9.70 2.47 -0.98
C PHE A 204 -10.88 3.24 -1.57
N ARG A 205 -10.77 3.55 -2.86
CA ARG A 205 -11.78 4.30 -3.61
C ARG A 205 -11.96 3.70 -4.99
N PHE A 206 -13.11 3.94 -5.59
CA PHE A 206 -13.38 3.47 -6.94
C PHE A 206 -14.36 4.36 -7.68
N CYS A 207 -14.29 4.33 -9.00
CA CYS A 207 -15.25 4.95 -9.91
C CYS A 207 -15.86 3.88 -10.80
N LEU A 208 -17.14 4.05 -11.14
CA LEU A 208 -17.87 3.17 -12.05
C LEU A 208 -18.24 3.93 -13.31
N GLN A 209 -18.28 3.23 -14.45
CA GLN A 209 -18.57 3.88 -15.73
C GLN A 209 -19.93 4.57 -15.74
N GLU A 210 -20.94 3.96 -15.14
CA GLU A 210 -22.31 4.45 -15.13
C GLU A 210 -22.91 4.34 -13.72
N SER A 211 -24.02 5.03 -13.46
CA SER A 211 -24.72 4.99 -12.17
C SER A 211 -25.72 3.84 -12.04
N HIS A 212 -25.85 2.97 -13.06
CA HIS A 212 -26.78 1.84 -13.01
C HIS A 212 -26.16 0.60 -12.34
N ASN A 213 -26.97 -0.43 -12.13
CA ASN A 213 -26.62 -1.62 -11.35
C ASN A 213 -25.86 -2.71 -12.14
N GLN A 214 -25.30 -2.41 -13.30
CA GLN A 214 -24.68 -3.41 -14.19
C GLN A 214 -23.42 -2.87 -14.88
N ASN A 215 -22.55 -2.20 -14.13
CA ASN A 215 -21.32 -1.64 -14.71
C ASN A 215 -20.38 -2.74 -15.17
N ARG A 216 -19.69 -2.50 -16.29
CA ARG A 216 -18.63 -3.40 -16.78
C ARG A 216 -17.24 -2.81 -16.67
N LEU A 217 -17.13 -1.54 -16.35
CA LEU A 217 -15.87 -0.83 -16.25
C LEU A 217 -15.79 -0.14 -14.88
N ALA A 218 -14.70 -0.40 -14.18
CA ALA A 218 -14.36 0.25 -12.92
C ALA A 218 -12.94 0.77 -12.95
N ARG A 219 -12.72 1.90 -12.28
CA ARG A 219 -11.40 2.40 -11.93
C ARG A 219 -11.21 2.24 -10.44
N ILE A 220 -10.16 1.54 -10.02
CA ILE A 220 -9.86 1.26 -8.61
C ILE A 220 -8.65 2.10 -8.20
N PHE A 221 -8.70 2.65 -6.99
CA PHE A 221 -7.63 3.42 -6.38
C PHE A 221 -7.29 2.84 -5.00
N LEU A 222 -6.01 2.60 -4.77
CA LEU A 222 -5.46 2.19 -3.48
C LEU A 222 -4.42 3.21 -3.04
N TYR A 223 -4.55 3.67 -1.80
CA TYR A 223 -3.63 4.61 -1.19
C TYR A 223 -3.01 4.03 0.08
N GLY A 224 -1.70 3.77 0.01
CA GLY A 224 -0.90 3.33 1.14
C GLY A 224 -0.48 4.49 2.02
N HIS A 225 -0.62 4.33 3.32
CA HIS A 225 -0.05 5.25 4.30
C HIS A 225 1.48 5.11 4.33
N ILE A 226 2.20 6.22 4.46
CA ILE A 226 3.63 6.24 4.84
C ILE A 226 3.77 7.27 5.94
N ILE A 227 4.44 6.89 7.03
CA ILE A 227 4.68 7.78 8.16
C ILE A 227 5.59 8.93 7.71
N ASN A 228 5.13 10.17 7.90
CA ASN A 228 5.85 11.41 7.57
C ASN A 228 6.26 11.54 6.09
N ASP A 229 5.53 10.90 5.18
CA ASP A 229 5.79 11.01 3.74
C ASP A 229 4.48 11.05 2.93
N LYS A 230 4.60 11.31 1.64
CA LYS A 230 3.49 11.24 0.69
C LYS A 230 2.96 9.81 0.62
N PRO A 231 1.64 9.62 0.50
CA PRO A 231 1.06 8.31 0.34
C PRO A 231 1.49 7.66 -0.97
N ILE A 232 1.55 6.33 -0.96
CA ILE A 232 1.70 5.54 -2.18
C ILE A 232 0.33 5.54 -2.87
N SER A 233 0.27 5.93 -4.13
CA SER A 233 -0.95 5.89 -4.93
C SER A 233 -0.81 4.84 -6.02
N LEU A 234 -1.74 3.89 -6.08
CA LEU A 234 -1.89 2.95 -7.18
C LEU A 234 -3.31 3.07 -7.74
N SER A 235 -3.42 3.16 -9.06
CA SER A 235 -4.71 3.17 -9.74
C SER A 235 -4.70 2.24 -10.94
N THR A 236 -5.87 1.72 -11.30
CA THR A 236 -6.03 0.88 -12.49
C THR A 236 -7.46 0.94 -13.02
N ILE A 237 -7.59 0.74 -14.34
CA ILE A 237 -8.87 0.65 -15.04
C ILE A 237 -9.05 -0.79 -15.49
N ILE A 238 -10.23 -1.36 -15.21
CA ILE A 238 -10.48 -2.79 -15.37
C ILE A 238 -11.88 -2.99 -15.94
N PHE A 239 -11.98 -3.93 -16.86
CA PHE A 239 -13.23 -4.38 -17.44
C PHE A 239 -13.62 -5.76 -16.90
N THR A 240 -14.91 -5.96 -16.67
CA THR A 240 -15.47 -7.30 -16.43
C THR A 240 -15.48 -8.13 -17.70
N ARG A 241 -15.67 -9.44 -17.57
CA ARG A 241 -15.79 -10.35 -18.73
C ARG A 241 -17.02 -9.97 -19.57
N SER A 242 -16.87 -9.99 -20.90
CA SER A 242 -18.02 -9.94 -21.80
C SER A 242 -18.76 -11.27 -21.75
N GLN A 243 -20.08 -11.21 -21.60
CA GLN A 243 -20.97 -12.38 -21.73
C GLN A 243 -20.83 -13.01 -23.11
#